data_AF-A0A929TFM5-F1
#
_entry.id   AF-A0A929TFM5-F1
#
_cell.length_a   1.000
_cell.length_b   1.000
_cell.length_c   1.000
_cell.angle_alpha   90.00
_cell.angle_beta   90.00
_cell.angle_gamma   90.00
#
_symmetry.space_group_name_H-M   'P 1'
#
loop_
_entity.id
_entity.type
_entity.pdbx_description
1 polymer ?
#
loop_
_entity_poly.entity_id
_entity_poly.type
_entity_poly.pdbx_seq_one_letter_code
_entity_poly.pdbx_strand_id
1 'polypeptide(L)'
;MTEMRNKPWNDMGVHEAAKQFSQSMARLWKVHPFREGNTRTIVTFCCQYADEVGLCPDRKLFENNAQYVRVSLVAYNAIIGDIGDKSQPQYLISIVKDAFVRGQDKRI
;
A
#
# COMPACT_ATOMS: atom_id res chain seq x y z
N MET A 1 -9.18 10.65 5.79
CA MET A 1 -9.35 9.35 6.46
C MET A 1 -10.70 8.69 6.19
N THR A 2 -11.76 9.45 5.90
CA THR A 2 -13.09 8.91 5.55
C THR A 2 -13.06 7.99 4.32
N GLU A 3 -12.13 8.23 3.39
CA GLU A 3 -11.99 7.44 2.16
C GLU A 3 -11.60 5.97 2.39
N MET A 4 -10.72 5.66 3.35
CA MET A 4 -10.32 4.25 3.57
C MET A 4 -11.41 3.46 4.28
N ARG A 5 -11.98 4.05 5.34
CA ARG A 5 -12.96 3.39 6.20
C ARG A 5 -14.26 3.02 5.48
N ASN A 6 -14.69 3.85 4.52
CA ASN A 6 -15.98 3.67 3.86
C ASN A 6 -15.90 2.78 2.60
N LYS A 7 -14.75 2.17 2.31
CA LYS A 7 -14.60 1.27 1.16
C LYS A 7 -15.13 -0.13 1.50
N PRO A 8 -15.89 -0.78 0.59
CA PRO A 8 -16.36 -2.16 0.78
C PRO A 8 -15.24 -3.16 0.51
N TRP A 9 -14.20 -3.20 1.37
CA TRP A 9 -12.99 -3.99 1.14
C TRP A 9 -13.26 -5.48 0.90
N ASN A 10 -14.24 -6.05 1.61
CA ASN A 10 -14.63 -7.46 1.50
C ASN A 10 -15.40 -7.78 0.21
N ASP A 11 -16.02 -6.79 -0.43
CA ASP A 11 -16.79 -6.98 -1.67
C ASP A 11 -15.94 -6.72 -2.93
N MET A 12 -14.71 -6.23 -2.75
CA MET A 12 -13.78 -5.97 -3.86
C MET A 12 -13.01 -7.23 -4.25
N GLY A 13 -12.89 -7.47 -5.55
CA GLY A 13 -11.91 -8.41 -6.08
C GLY A 13 -10.47 -7.97 -5.73
N VAL A 14 -9.57 -8.94 -5.56
CA VAL A 14 -8.19 -8.70 -5.08
C VAL A 14 -7.43 -7.62 -5.85
N HIS A 15 -7.63 -7.53 -7.17
CA HIS A 15 -6.98 -6.53 -8.00
C HIS A 15 -7.46 -5.11 -7.70
N GLU A 16 -8.77 -4.93 -7.51
CA GLU A 16 -9.35 -3.63 -7.19
C GLU A 16 -9.00 -3.23 -5.74
N ALA A 17 -9.09 -4.18 -4.81
CA ALA A 17 -8.65 -3.97 -3.43
C ALA A 17 -7.18 -3.52 -3.39
N ALA A 18 -6.28 -4.20 -4.10
CA ALA A 18 -4.87 -3.83 -4.17
C ALA A 18 -4.67 -2.41 -4.72
N LYS A 19 -5.34 -2.07 -5.83
CA LYS A 19 -5.24 -0.73 -6.43
C LYS A 19 -5.70 0.37 -5.45
N GLN A 20 -6.87 0.21 -4.86
CA GLN A 20 -7.45 1.18 -3.91
C GLN A 20 -6.62 1.30 -2.62
N PHE A 21 -6.09 0.17 -2.15
CA PHE A 21 -5.25 0.11 -0.97
C PHE A 21 -3.90 0.78 -1.20
N SER A 22 -3.23 0.49 -2.33
CA SER A 22 -1.98 1.15 -2.73
C SER A 22 -2.14 2.66 -2.86
N GLN A 23 -3.26 3.13 -3.42
CA GLN A 23 -3.56 4.56 -3.48
C GLN A 23 -3.65 5.19 -2.09
N SER A 24 -4.36 4.51 -1.18
CA SER A 24 -4.53 4.96 0.20
C SER A 24 -3.20 5.00 0.96
N MET A 25 -2.39 3.94 0.82
CA MET A 25 -1.06 3.84 1.40
C MET A 25 -0.12 4.93 0.88
N ALA A 26 -0.11 5.18 -0.44
CA ALA A 26 0.72 6.22 -1.05
C ALA A 26 0.30 7.63 -0.60
N ARG A 27 -1.01 7.90 -0.50
CA ARG A 27 -1.55 9.17 0.02
C ARG A 27 -1.14 9.39 1.47
N LEU A 28 -1.27 8.37 2.32
CA LEU A 28 -0.84 8.44 3.74
C LEU A 28 0.67 8.68 3.85
N TRP A 29 1.48 7.98 3.05
CA TRP A 29 2.93 8.16 3.04
C TRP A 29 3.35 9.55 2.60
N LYS A 30 2.67 10.14 1.61
CA LYS A 30 2.97 11.49 1.08
C LYS A 30 2.82 12.60 2.13
N VAL A 31 1.97 12.41 3.15
CA VAL A 31 1.83 13.39 4.25
C VAL A 31 3.15 13.57 5.01
N HIS A 32 3.96 12.51 5.09
CA HIS A 32 5.31 12.51 5.66
C HIS A 32 5.45 13.24 7.02
N PRO A 33 4.60 12.91 8.02
CA PRO A 33 4.48 13.70 9.26
C PRO A 33 5.67 13.59 10.22
N PHE A 34 6.52 12.57 10.10
CA PHE A 34 7.67 12.35 10.98
C PHE A 34 8.98 12.79 10.33
N ARG A 35 9.99 13.11 11.15
CA ARG A 35 11.35 13.40 10.67
C ARG A 35 12.00 12.17 10.03
N GLU A 36 11.81 11.00 10.65
CA GLU A 36 12.31 9.72 10.18
C GLU A 36 11.27 8.63 10.45
N GLY A 37 11.38 7.50 9.73
CA GLY A 37 10.53 6.34 9.99
C GLY A 37 9.13 6.39 9.37
N ASN A 38 8.84 7.34 8.47
CA ASN A 38 7.54 7.41 7.77
C ASN A 38 7.20 6.10 7.05
N THR A 39 8.13 5.54 6.27
CA THR A 39 7.87 4.29 5.54
C THR A 39 7.52 3.15 6.50
N ARG A 40 8.30 2.94 7.57
CA ARG A 40 8.03 1.88 8.55
C ARG A 40 6.66 2.08 9.20
N THR A 41 6.39 3.28 9.70
CA THR A 41 5.14 3.60 10.39
C THR A 41 3.91 3.41 9.50
N ILE A 42 3.95 3.92 8.27
CA ILE A 42 2.84 3.81 7.32
C ILE A 42 2.64 2.36 6.86
N VAL A 43 3.70 1.61 6.58
CA VAL A 43 3.59 0.18 6.22
C VAL A 43 2.98 -0.62 7.37
N THR A 44 3.44 -0.42 8.60
CA THR A 44 2.92 -1.11 9.78
C THR A 44 1.44 -0.79 10.01
N PHE A 45 1.07 0.49 9.97
CA PHE A 45 -0.33 0.92 10.09
C PHE A 45 -1.20 0.29 9.00
N CYS A 46 -0.74 0.32 7.75
CA CYS A 46 -1.47 -0.27 6.63
C CYS A 46 -1.67 -1.78 6.83
N CYS A 47 -0.64 -2.51 7.26
CA CYS A 47 -0.80 -3.95 7.54
C CYS A 47 -1.83 -4.21 8.66
N GLN A 48 -1.80 -3.44 9.74
CA GLN A 48 -2.78 -3.56 10.83
C GLN A 48 -4.20 -3.24 10.34
N TYR A 49 -4.36 -2.15 9.61
CA TYR A 49 -5.65 -1.77 9.04
C TYR A 49 -6.18 -2.83 8.05
N ALA A 50 -5.29 -3.40 7.22
CA ALA A 50 -5.67 -4.45 6.28
C ALA A 50 -6.13 -5.73 6.97
N ASP A 51 -5.56 -6.08 8.13
CA ASP A 51 -6.05 -7.18 8.97
C ASP A 51 -7.46 -6.88 9.52
N GLU A 52 -7.67 -5.67 10.06
CA GLU A 52 -8.98 -5.23 10.61
C GLU A 52 -10.11 -5.27 9.57
N VAL A 53 -9.81 -4.98 8.30
CA VAL A 53 -10.80 -5.02 7.21
C VAL A 53 -10.83 -6.35 6.44
N GLY A 54 -10.16 -7.39 6.94
CA GLY A 54 -10.24 -8.76 6.41
C GLY A 54 -9.34 -9.10 5.21
N LEU A 55 -8.51 -8.17 4.74
CA LEU A 55 -7.60 -8.37 3.59
C LEU A 55 -6.37 -9.22 3.96
N CYS A 56 -5.94 -9.16 5.22
CA CYS A 56 -4.78 -9.86 5.82
C CYS A 56 -3.58 -10.13 4.88
N PRO A 57 -2.75 -9.12 4.57
CA PRO A 57 -1.59 -9.25 3.68
C PRO A 57 -0.46 -10.11 4.27
N ASP A 58 0.35 -10.72 3.41
CA ASP A 58 1.64 -11.31 3.79
C ASP A 58 2.66 -10.23 4.22
N ARG A 59 2.67 -9.90 5.51
CA ARG A 59 3.58 -8.90 6.11
C ARG A 59 5.06 -9.17 5.81
N LYS A 60 5.47 -10.44 5.76
CA LYS A 60 6.85 -10.83 5.45
C LYS A 60 7.27 -10.42 4.04
N LEU A 61 6.34 -10.33 3.08
CA LEU A 61 6.65 -9.86 1.74
C LEU A 61 7.10 -8.41 1.77
N PHE A 62 6.44 -7.54 2.55
CA PHE A 62 6.84 -6.14 2.70
C PHE A 62 8.15 -5.99 3.46
N GLU A 63 8.35 -6.77 4.53
CA GLU A 63 9.59 -6.74 5.33
C GLU A 63 10.81 -7.15 4.50
N ASN A 64 10.71 -8.26 3.77
CA ASN A 64 11.79 -8.78 2.93
C ASN A 64 12.08 -7.88 1.72
N ASN A 65 11.14 -7.01 1.33
CA ASN A 65 11.26 -6.12 0.18
C ASN A 65 11.18 -4.64 0.59
N ALA A 66 11.61 -4.28 1.81
CA ALA A 66 11.44 -2.94 2.36
C ALA A 66 12.01 -1.81 1.46
N GLN A 67 13.16 -2.05 0.81
CA GLN A 67 13.74 -1.10 -0.14
C GLN A 67 12.83 -0.91 -1.36
N TYR A 68 12.29 -2.00 -1.91
CA TYR A 68 11.36 -1.95 -3.04
C TYR A 68 10.08 -1.19 -2.67
N VAL A 69 9.51 -1.46 -1.49
CA VAL A 69 8.33 -0.74 -0.98
C VAL A 69 8.60 0.76 -0.88
N ARG A 70 9.78 1.16 -0.37
CA ARG A 70 10.15 2.59 -0.32
C ARG A 70 10.23 3.20 -1.70
N VAL A 71 10.88 2.53 -2.65
CA VAL A 71 11.04 3.02 -4.03
C VAL A 71 9.69 3.09 -4.74
N SER A 72 8.82 2.10 -4.55
CA SER A 72 7.50 2.08 -5.17
C SER A 72 6.57 3.16 -4.61
N LEU A 73 6.68 3.52 -3.33
CA LEU A 73 5.98 4.67 -2.74
C LEU A 73 6.44 6.01 -3.31
N VAL A 74 7.75 6.16 -3.55
CA VAL A 74 8.32 7.33 -4.24
C VAL A 74 7.81 7.39 -5.68
N ALA A 75 7.91 6.27 -6.40
CA ALA A 75 7.47 6.16 -7.80
C ALA A 75 5.96 6.41 -7.96
N TYR A 76 5.13 6.00 -7.00
CA TYR A 76 3.69 6.28 -7.02
C TYR A 76 3.41 7.79 -6.93
N ASN A 77 4.24 8.53 -6.20
CA ASN A 77 4.03 9.96 -5.91
C ASN A 77 4.84 10.90 -6.82
N ALA A 78 5.48 10.39 -7.88
CA ALA A 78 6.40 11.13 -8.75
C ALA A 78 5.67 12.08 -9.73
N ILE A 79 4.83 12.97 -9.21
CA ILE A 79 4.25 14.11 -9.93
C ILE A 79 5.11 15.34 -9.61
N ILE A 80 5.76 15.89 -10.63
CA ILE A 80 6.73 16.98 -10.49
C ILE A 80 6.23 18.17 -11.30
N GLY A 81 6.11 19.34 -10.68
CA GLY A 81 5.47 20.53 -11.27
C GLY A 81 5.92 20.85 -12.70
N ASP A 82 7.23 20.91 -12.93
CA ASP A 82 7.78 21.32 -14.22
C ASP A 82 7.98 20.17 -15.22
N ILE A 83 7.92 18.92 -14.76
CA ILE A 83 8.25 17.72 -15.55
C ILE A 83 6.98 16.90 -15.92
N GLY A 84 5.87 17.16 -15.24
CA GLY A 84 4.60 16.46 -15.40
C GLY A 84 4.47 15.19 -14.55
N ASP A 85 3.49 14.36 -14.90
CA ASP A 85 3.26 13.07 -14.23
C ASP A 85 4.24 12.01 -14.71
N LYS A 86 5.16 11.60 -13.82
CA LYS A 86 6.09 10.49 -14.02
C LYS A 86 5.78 9.32 -13.10
N SER A 87 4.58 9.30 -12.51
CA SER A 87 4.20 8.27 -11.57
C SER A 87 4.20 6.89 -12.21
N GLN A 88 4.65 5.90 -11.45
CA GLN A 88 4.66 4.50 -11.84
C GLN A 88 3.94 3.68 -10.76
N PRO A 89 2.60 3.84 -10.65
CA PRO A 89 1.82 3.26 -9.56
C PRO A 89 1.84 1.73 -9.55
N GLN A 90 2.11 1.09 -10.69
CA GLN A 90 2.11 -0.36 -10.86
C GLN A 90 3.10 -1.06 -9.94
N TYR A 91 4.22 -0.45 -9.57
CA TYR A 91 5.19 -1.10 -8.67
C TYR A 91 4.61 -1.32 -7.28
N LEU A 92 3.89 -0.34 -6.75
CA LEU A 92 3.24 -0.47 -5.43
C LEU A 92 2.01 -1.38 -5.52
N ILE A 93 1.23 -1.27 -6.60
CA ILE A 93 0.04 -2.11 -6.81
C ILE A 93 0.43 -3.59 -6.90
N SER A 94 1.51 -3.92 -7.63
CA SER A 94 1.97 -5.30 -7.79
C SER A 94 2.35 -5.93 -6.46
N ILE A 95 3.20 -5.28 -5.65
CA ILE A 95 3.62 -5.87 -4.36
C ILE A 95 2.49 -5.95 -3.34
N VAL A 96 1.54 -5.00 -3.36
CA VAL A 96 0.35 -5.06 -2.49
C VAL A 96 -0.56 -6.20 -2.93
N LYS A 97 -0.79 -6.38 -4.23
CA LYS A 97 -1.56 -7.50 -4.78
C LYS A 97 -0.94 -8.83 -4.38
N ASP A 98 0.37 -8.98 -4.57
CA ASP A 98 1.09 -10.21 -4.23
C ASP A 98 1.03 -10.48 -2.73
N ALA A 99 1.07 -9.44 -1.89
CA ALA A 99 0.88 -9.59 -0.44
C ALA A 99 -0.53 -10.09 -0.10
N PHE A 100 -1.57 -9.58 -0.76
CA PHE A 100 -2.95 -10.04 -0.53
C PHE A 100 -3.16 -11.48 -0.99
N VAL A 101 -2.68 -11.85 -2.17
CA VAL A 101 -2.78 -13.23 -2.69
C VAL A 101 -2.08 -14.20 -1.74
N ARG A 102 -0.82 -13.94 -1.39
CA ARG A 102 -0.04 -14.82 -0.49
C ARG A 102 -0.58 -14.84 0.94
N GLY A 103 -1.24 -13.78 1.37
CA GLY A 103 -1.88 -13.69 2.68
C GLY A 103 -3.14 -14.54 2.79
N GLN A 104 -3.89 -14.69 1.69
CA GLN A 104 -5.05 -15.59 1.61
C GLN A 104 -4.64 -17.07 1.61
N ASP A 105 -3.57 -17.43 0.89
CA ASP A 105 -3.06 -18.82 0.83
C ASP A 105 -2.63 -19.37 2.21
N LYS A 106 -2.21 -18.48 3.13
CA LYS A 106 -1.77 -18.85 4.49
C LYS A 106 -2.92 -19.09 5.48
N ARG A 107 -4.18 -18.89 5.06
CA ARG A 107 -5.36 -19.12 5.91
C ARG A 107 -5.98 -20.53 5.74
N ILE A 108 -5.41 -21.35 4.86
CA ILE A 108 -5.83 -22.75 4.61
C ILE A 108 -4.94 -23.70 5.40
#